data_AF-A0A2N2V038-F1
#
_entry.id   AF-A0A2N2V038-F1
#
_cell.length_a   1.000
_cell.length_b   1.000
_cell.length_c   1.000
_cell.angle_alpha   90.00
_cell.angle_beta   90.00
_cell.angle_gamma   90.00
#
_symmetry.space_group_name_H-M   'P 1'
#
loop_
_entity.id
_entity.type
_entity.pdbx_description
1 polymer ?
#
loop_
_entity_poly.entity_id
_entity_poly.type
_entity_poly.pdbx_seq_one_letter_code
_entity_poly.pdbx_strand_id
1 'polypeptide(L)'
;MPHPPLIPVRLGAAAIKRLLALLMLALAAALARAELPPPVLQALAAAQIPASSVAVVVQPVDAPSPLLSHNAGQPMNPASVMKLLTTYAALDLLGPAHTWPTTAWVEAPPVDGVLAGNLYLKGSGDPRFAIEHLWALLRQLRVRGIERIAGDIVLDGSAFAPLDFDPAAFDNKPMRPYNVGPSALLINFQALRFT
;
A
#
# COMPACT_ATOMS: atom_id res chain seq x y z
N MET A 1 15.27 -52.71 42.01
CA MET A 1 16.49 -51.89 41.89
C MET A 1 16.20 -50.54 42.56
N PRO A 2 17.01 -50.06 43.50
CA PRO A 2 16.77 -48.79 44.18
C PRO A 2 17.25 -47.62 43.31
N HIS A 3 16.44 -46.57 43.19
CA HIS A 3 16.82 -45.30 42.55
C HIS A 3 17.85 -44.56 43.43
N PRO A 4 18.89 -43.94 42.85
CA PRO A 4 19.83 -43.13 43.61
C PRO A 4 19.13 -41.88 44.17
N PRO A 5 19.52 -41.38 45.36
CA PRO A 5 18.93 -40.20 45.93
C PRO A 5 19.34 -38.96 45.12
N LEU A 6 18.37 -38.07 44.90
CA LEU A 6 18.62 -36.76 44.30
C LEU A 6 19.45 -35.91 45.28
N ILE A 7 20.69 -35.61 44.90
CA ILE A 7 21.56 -34.70 45.66
C ILE A 7 21.04 -33.27 45.43
N PRO A 8 20.59 -32.55 46.47
CA PRO A 8 20.15 -31.18 46.31
C PRO A 8 21.38 -30.30 46.04
N VAL A 9 21.49 -29.77 44.82
CA VAL A 9 22.49 -28.75 44.49
C VAL A 9 22.10 -27.45 45.20
N ARG A 10 22.73 -27.18 46.34
CA ARG A 10 22.63 -25.87 47.00
C ARG A 10 23.56 -24.89 46.29
N LEU A 11 23.01 -24.00 45.48
CA LEU A 11 23.78 -22.86 44.98
C LEU A 11 24.17 -21.98 46.17
N GLY A 12 25.48 -21.81 46.40
CA GLY A 12 25.98 -20.87 47.39
C GLY A 12 25.57 -19.44 47.05
N ALA A 13 25.40 -18.57 48.06
CA ALA A 13 24.97 -17.18 47.89
C ALA A 13 25.83 -16.38 46.87
N ALA A 14 27.11 -16.74 46.72
CA ALA A 14 28.00 -16.17 45.71
C ALA A 14 27.61 -16.55 44.27
N ALA A 15 27.13 -17.77 44.04
CA ALA A 15 26.67 -18.22 42.72
C ALA A 15 25.34 -17.55 42.33
N ILE A 16 24.43 -17.35 43.30
CA ILE A 16 23.18 -16.59 43.11
C ILE A 16 23.48 -15.13 42.74
N LYS A 17 24.39 -14.46 43.46
CA LYS A 17 24.80 -13.07 43.16
C LYS A 17 25.42 -12.94 41.77
N ARG A 18 26.24 -13.90 41.35
CA ARG A 18 26.84 -13.90 39.99
C ARG A 18 25.78 -14.09 38.90
N LEU A 19 24.83 -14.99 39.11
CA LEU A 19 23.73 -15.21 38.17
C LEU A 19 22.84 -13.96 38.03
N LEU A 20 22.50 -13.30 39.14
CA LEU A 20 21.75 -12.03 39.15
C LEU A 20 22.51 -10.91 38.44
N ALA A 21 23.82 -10.79 38.65
CA ALA A 21 24.64 -9.79 37.98
C ALA A 21 24.71 -10.03 36.47
N LEU A 22 24.86 -11.29 36.03
CA LEU A 22 24.85 -11.66 34.61
C LEU A 22 23.48 -11.40 33.96
N LEU A 23 22.38 -11.67 34.68
CA LEU A 23 21.03 -11.39 34.21
C LEU A 23 20.78 -9.88 34.07
N MET A 24 21.23 -9.07 35.05
CA MET A 24 21.14 -7.61 34.96
C MET A 24 22.00 -7.04 33.83
N LEU A 25 23.19 -7.59 33.59
CA LEU A 25 24.06 -7.17 32.50
C LEU A 25 23.47 -7.52 31.12
N ALA A 26 22.87 -8.71 30.98
CA ALA A 26 22.16 -9.11 29.77
C ALA A 26 20.92 -8.23 29.52
N LEU A 27 20.18 -7.89 30.58
CA LEU A 27 19.03 -6.98 30.50
C LEU A 27 19.46 -5.56 30.11
N ALA A 28 20.53 -5.04 30.70
CA ALA A 28 21.09 -3.72 30.36
C ALA A 28 21.59 -3.67 28.91
N ALA A 29 22.26 -4.72 28.43
CA ALA A 29 22.69 -4.82 27.03
C ALA A 29 21.51 -4.94 26.05
N ALA A 30 20.41 -5.58 26.45
CA ALA A 30 19.18 -5.65 25.67
C ALA A 30 18.45 -4.30 25.62
N LEU A 31 18.44 -3.55 26.73
CA LEU A 31 17.86 -2.20 26.82
C LEU A 31 18.67 -1.17 26.02
N ALA A 32 20.01 -1.29 26.00
CA ALA A 32 20.88 -0.38 25.24
C ALA A 32 20.70 -0.46 23.71
N ARG A 33 20.12 -1.56 23.20
CA ARG A 33 19.79 -1.72 21.76
C ARG A 33 18.51 -0.97 21.33
N ALA A 34 17.79 -0.35 22.28
CA ALA A 34 16.50 0.29 22.05
C ALA A 34 16.54 1.83 22.03
N GLU A 35 17.69 2.45 22.32
CA GLU A 35 17.81 3.91 22.39
C GLU A 35 18.25 4.52 21.06
N LEU A 36 17.60 5.63 20.69
CA LEU A 36 18.00 6.42 19.53
C LEU A 36 19.39 7.04 19.78
N PRO A 37 20.26 7.14 18.76
CA PRO A 37 21.56 7.78 18.90
C PRO A 37 21.44 9.23 19.43
N PRO A 38 22.39 9.71 20.27
CA PRO A 38 22.30 11.06 20.85
C PRO A 38 22.08 12.19 19.83
N PRO A 39 22.71 12.19 18.63
CA PRO A 39 22.42 13.21 17.62
C PRO A 39 20.95 13.20 17.15
N VAL A 40 20.32 12.02 17.08
CA VAL A 40 18.91 11.88 16.70
C VAL A 40 18.02 12.40 17.82
N LEU A 41 18.31 12.06 19.08
CA LEU A 41 17.57 12.59 20.22
C LEU A 41 17.65 14.12 20.31
N GLN A 42 18.83 14.70 20.07
CA GLN A 42 19.01 16.15 20.02
C GLN A 42 18.23 16.79 18.88
N ALA A 43 18.24 16.19 17.69
CA ALA A 43 17.46 16.67 16.55
C ALA A 43 15.94 16.61 16.82
N LEU A 44 15.46 15.51 17.41
CA LEU A 44 14.05 15.37 17.81
C LEU A 44 13.66 16.41 18.87
N ALA A 45 14.51 16.62 19.88
CA ALA A 45 14.28 17.65 20.90
C ALA A 45 14.25 19.06 20.30
N ALA A 46 15.18 19.39 19.39
CA ALA A 46 15.19 20.66 18.67
C ALA A 46 13.94 20.87 17.80
N ALA A 47 13.42 19.79 17.21
CA ALA A 47 12.16 19.79 16.45
C ALA A 47 10.90 19.70 17.33
N GLN A 48 11.05 19.64 18.66
CA GLN A 48 9.97 19.46 19.64
C GLN A 48 9.14 18.17 19.42
N ILE A 49 9.79 17.11 18.93
CA ILE A 49 9.18 15.80 18.68
C ILE A 49 9.55 14.86 19.84
N PRO A 50 8.57 14.35 20.62
CA PRO A 50 8.84 13.34 21.63
C PRO A 50 9.38 12.04 21.00
N ALA A 51 10.43 11.46 21.58
CA ALA A 51 10.98 10.19 21.08
C ALA A 51 9.93 9.05 21.06
N SER A 52 8.99 9.06 22.00
CA SER A 52 7.85 8.13 22.04
C SER A 52 6.94 8.19 20.82
N SER A 53 6.95 9.30 20.07
CA SER A 53 6.13 9.50 18.87
C SER A 53 6.85 9.06 17.58
N VAL A 54 8.02 8.45 17.70
CA VAL A 54 8.86 8.01 16.58
C VAL A 54 9.11 6.52 16.71
N ALA A 55 8.97 5.79 15.61
CA ALA A 55 9.43 4.40 15.50
C ALA A 55 10.49 4.29 14.42
N VAL A 56 11.59 3.59 14.71
CA VAL A 56 12.72 3.43 13.80
C VAL A 56 13.23 2.00 13.86
N VAL A 57 13.37 1.38 12.69
CA VAL A 57 14.12 0.13 12.52
C VAL A 57 15.16 0.37 11.45
N VAL A 58 16.44 0.08 11.77
CA VAL A 58 17.53 0.08 10.80
C VAL A 58 18.15 -1.29 10.80
N GLN A 59 18.09 -1.98 9.66
CA GLN A 59 18.59 -3.33 9.51
C GLN A 59 19.33 -3.47 8.18
N PRO A 60 20.58 -3.96 8.19
CA PRO A 60 21.24 -4.43 6.98
C PRO A 60 20.42 -5.57 6.36
N VAL A 61 20.26 -5.56 5.03
CA VAL A 61 19.35 -6.46 4.30
C VAL A 61 19.57 -7.94 4.66
N ASP A 62 20.83 -8.37 4.74
CA ASP A 62 21.20 -9.77 4.97
C ASP A 62 21.46 -10.12 6.45
N ALA A 63 21.24 -9.17 7.37
CA ALA A 63 21.48 -9.40 8.79
C ALA A 63 20.26 -10.02 9.49
N PRO A 64 20.46 -10.95 10.45
CA PRO A 64 19.37 -11.60 11.18
C PRO A 64 18.72 -10.69 12.24
N SER A 65 19.30 -9.52 12.52
CA SER A 65 18.81 -8.60 13.54
C SER A 65 19.09 -7.14 13.18
N PRO A 66 18.24 -6.20 13.60
CA PRO A 66 18.44 -4.78 13.33
C PRO A 66 19.65 -4.22 14.11
N LEU A 67 20.29 -3.20 13.54
CA LEU A 67 21.29 -2.36 14.21
C LEU A 67 20.63 -1.39 15.18
N LEU A 68 19.41 -0.94 14.87
CA LEU A 68 18.60 -0.03 15.68
C LEU A 68 17.16 -0.49 15.65
N SER A 69 16.53 -0.58 16.83
CA SER A 69 15.10 -0.90 16.97
C SER A 69 14.49 -0.05 18.07
N HIS A 70 13.86 1.06 17.70
CA HIS A 70 13.19 1.98 18.60
C HIS A 70 11.69 1.98 18.33
N ASN A 71 10.86 1.70 19.34
CA ASN A 71 9.39 1.61 19.24
C ASN A 71 8.88 0.72 18.08
N ALA A 72 9.65 -0.30 17.68
CA ALA A 72 9.37 -1.09 16.47
C ALA A 72 8.00 -1.82 16.49
N GLY A 73 7.50 -2.17 17.67
CA GLY A 73 6.19 -2.80 17.84
C GLY A 73 5.01 -1.83 17.98
N GLN A 74 5.26 -0.52 17.95
CA GLN A 74 4.21 0.49 18.11
C GLN A 74 3.52 0.77 16.76
N PRO A 75 2.18 0.69 16.68
CA PRO A 75 1.45 1.12 15.49
C PRO A 75 1.66 2.61 15.23
N MET A 76 2.07 2.96 14.01
CA MET A 76 2.26 4.33 13.55
C MET A 76 1.49 4.55 12.25
N ASN A 77 1.13 5.80 11.94
CA ASN A 77 0.59 6.14 10.63
C ASN A 77 1.72 6.08 9.58
N PRO A 78 1.69 5.15 8.62
CA PRO A 78 2.75 5.05 7.62
C PRO A 78 2.65 6.13 6.53
N ALA A 79 1.54 6.86 6.45
CA ALA A 79 1.21 7.77 5.37
C ALA A 79 1.48 7.11 4.00
N SER A 80 2.16 7.81 3.08
CA SER A 80 2.47 7.27 1.76
C SER A 80 3.49 6.12 1.75
N VAL A 81 4.16 5.80 2.86
CA VAL A 81 5.00 4.60 2.95
C VAL A 81 4.16 3.32 2.82
N MET A 82 2.85 3.39 3.08
CA MET A 82 1.91 2.30 2.80
C MET A 82 1.99 1.79 1.35
N LYS A 83 2.40 2.65 0.40
CA LYS A 83 2.58 2.26 -1.00
C LYS A 83 3.59 1.13 -1.19
N LEU A 84 4.57 0.97 -0.30
CA LEU A 84 5.51 -0.17 -0.36
C LEU A 84 4.78 -1.50 -0.19
N LEU A 85 3.88 -1.60 0.80
CA LEU A 85 3.08 -2.80 1.05
C LEU A 85 2.13 -3.06 -0.13
N THR A 86 1.41 -2.04 -0.58
CA THR A 86 0.48 -2.18 -1.72
C THR A 86 1.21 -2.57 -3.00
N THR A 87 2.42 -2.03 -3.25
CA THR A 87 3.23 -2.37 -4.42
C THR A 87 3.71 -3.81 -4.34
N TYR A 88 4.21 -4.25 -3.18
CA TYR A 88 4.59 -5.65 -2.98
C TYR A 88 3.43 -6.61 -3.27
N ALA A 89 2.26 -6.35 -2.68
CA ALA A 89 1.07 -7.17 -2.89
C ALA A 89 0.62 -7.16 -4.36
N ALA A 90 0.66 -6.01 -5.03
CA ALA A 90 0.31 -5.91 -6.45
C ALA A 90 1.27 -6.72 -7.34
N LEU A 91 2.58 -6.64 -7.08
CA LEU A 91 3.58 -7.40 -7.84
C LEU A 91 3.45 -8.91 -7.61
N ASP A 92 3.17 -9.34 -6.38
CA ASP A 92 2.98 -10.76 -6.03
C ASP A 92 1.70 -11.34 -6.66
N LEU A 93 0.58 -10.60 -6.58
CA LEU A 93 -0.72 -11.09 -7.06
C LEU A 93 -0.91 -10.96 -8.57
N LEU A 94 -0.47 -9.85 -9.16
CA LEU A 94 -0.73 -9.53 -10.58
C LEU A 94 0.47 -9.84 -11.48
N GLY A 95 1.67 -9.83 -10.92
CA GLY A 95 2.92 -9.90 -11.66
C GLY A 95 3.33 -8.55 -12.26
N PRO A 96 4.63 -8.36 -12.56
CA PRO A 96 5.16 -7.09 -13.07
C PRO A 96 4.72 -6.77 -14.51
N ALA A 97 4.21 -7.76 -15.25
CA ALA A 97 3.74 -7.60 -16.62
C ALA A 97 2.23 -7.35 -16.74
N HIS A 98 1.53 -7.19 -15.62
CA HIS A 98 0.09 -6.95 -15.64
C HIS A 98 -0.27 -5.65 -16.36
N THR A 99 -1.32 -5.69 -17.18
CA THR A 99 -1.89 -4.53 -17.85
C THR A 99 -3.37 -4.46 -17.58
N TRP A 100 -3.90 -3.26 -17.37
CA TRP A 100 -5.32 -3.01 -17.13
C TRP A 100 -6.04 -2.73 -18.45
N PRO A 101 -6.83 -3.68 -19.01
CA PRO A 101 -7.54 -3.44 -20.25
C PRO A 101 -8.73 -2.50 -20.05
N THR A 102 -8.86 -1.49 -20.91
CA THR A 102 -10.10 -0.75 -21.11
C THR A 102 -10.68 -1.15 -22.46
N THR A 103 -11.91 -1.67 -22.45
CA THR A 103 -12.48 -2.40 -23.61
C THR A 103 -13.82 -1.81 -24.05
N ALA A 104 -14.10 -1.93 -25.34
CA ALA A 104 -15.40 -1.60 -25.90
C ALA A 104 -16.12 -2.89 -26.31
N TRP A 105 -17.32 -3.11 -25.80
CA TRP A 105 -18.16 -4.28 -26.08
C TRP A 105 -19.44 -3.87 -26.81
N VAL A 106 -19.93 -4.77 -27.66
CA VAL A 106 -21.19 -4.66 -28.39
C VAL A 106 -21.86 -6.04 -28.39
N GLU A 107 -23.19 -6.12 -28.40
CA GLU A 107 -23.87 -7.41 -28.46
C GLU A 107 -23.89 -8.00 -29.88
N ALA A 108 -23.87 -7.13 -30.90
CA ALA A 108 -23.92 -7.49 -32.30
C ALA A 108 -23.00 -6.57 -33.14
N PRO A 109 -22.46 -7.06 -34.27
CA PRO A 109 -21.68 -6.23 -35.18
C PRO A 109 -22.56 -5.13 -35.84
N PRO A 110 -21.96 -4.01 -36.28
CA PRO A 110 -22.70 -3.00 -37.03
C PRO A 110 -23.14 -3.51 -38.40
N VAL A 111 -24.30 -3.03 -38.88
CA VAL A 111 -24.83 -3.27 -40.23
C VAL A 111 -24.93 -1.94 -40.95
N ASP A 112 -24.32 -1.82 -42.12
CA ASP A 112 -24.28 -0.60 -42.93
C ASP A 112 -23.88 0.64 -42.11
N GLY A 113 -22.84 0.50 -41.29
CA GLY A 113 -22.36 1.58 -40.43
C GLY A 113 -23.12 1.76 -39.12
N VAL A 114 -24.26 1.08 -38.91
CA VAL A 114 -25.12 1.30 -37.75
C VAL A 114 -25.01 0.15 -36.76
N LEU A 115 -24.57 0.45 -35.54
CA LEU A 115 -24.72 -0.42 -34.39
C LEU A 115 -26.15 -0.29 -33.84
N ALA A 116 -26.97 -1.32 -33.99
CA ALA A 116 -28.37 -1.31 -33.57
C ALA A 116 -28.56 -1.33 -32.04
N GLY A 117 -27.56 -1.84 -31.30
CA GLY A 117 -27.58 -1.98 -29.85
C GLY A 117 -26.70 -0.97 -29.12
N ASN A 118 -26.36 -1.29 -27.88
CA ASN A 118 -25.55 -0.44 -27.02
C ASN A 118 -24.05 -0.62 -27.29
N LEU A 119 -23.29 0.43 -27.02
CA LEU A 119 -21.84 0.36 -26.93
C LEU A 119 -21.43 0.44 -25.46
N TYR A 120 -20.80 -0.62 -24.94
CA TYR A 120 -20.31 -0.65 -23.57
C TYR A 120 -18.84 -0.28 -23.52
N LEU A 121 -18.48 0.77 -22.78
CA LEU A 121 -17.10 1.08 -22.44
C LEU A 121 -16.80 0.52 -21.05
N LYS A 122 -16.06 -0.58 -20.98
CA LYS A 122 -15.75 -1.31 -19.76
C LYS A 122 -14.34 -1.03 -19.27
N GLY A 123 -14.24 -0.45 -18.09
CA GLY A 123 -12.97 -0.22 -17.40
C GLY A 123 -12.63 -1.37 -16.43
N SER A 124 -11.33 -1.67 -16.28
CA SER A 124 -10.82 -2.67 -15.33
C SER A 124 -10.00 -2.06 -14.18
N GLY A 125 -9.89 -0.74 -14.12
CA GLY A 125 -9.07 -0.02 -13.14
C GLY A 125 -7.77 0.55 -13.67
N ASP A 126 -7.64 0.76 -14.99
CA ASP A 126 -6.45 1.39 -15.58
C ASP A 126 -6.22 2.79 -14.98
N PRO A 127 -5.15 2.98 -14.18
CA PRO A 127 -4.90 4.25 -13.51
C PRO A 127 -4.35 5.33 -14.45
N ARG A 128 -4.08 5.00 -15.73
CA ARG A 128 -3.42 5.86 -16.71
C ARG A 128 -4.18 5.92 -18.04
N PHE A 129 -5.47 5.58 -18.07
CA PHE A 129 -6.29 5.71 -19.28
C PHE A 129 -6.55 7.20 -19.62
N ALA A 130 -5.60 7.80 -20.33
CA ALA A 130 -5.62 9.18 -20.81
C ALA A 130 -6.51 9.40 -22.05
N ILE A 131 -6.75 10.67 -22.39
CA ILE A 131 -7.62 11.07 -23.51
C ILE A 131 -7.12 10.53 -24.85
N GLU A 132 -5.82 10.37 -25.04
CA GLU A 132 -5.21 9.82 -26.25
C GLU A 132 -5.57 8.35 -26.46
N HIS A 133 -5.66 7.57 -25.36
CA HIS A 133 -6.09 6.17 -25.41
C HIS A 133 -7.56 6.07 -25.78
N LEU A 134 -8.40 6.97 -25.24
CA LEU A 134 -9.81 7.06 -25.62
C LEU A 134 -9.94 7.39 -27.12
N TRP A 135 -9.19 8.37 -27.62
CA TRP A 135 -9.18 8.68 -29.06
C TRP A 135 -8.74 7.50 -29.91
N ALA A 136 -7.70 6.76 -29.48
CA ALA A 136 -7.27 5.55 -30.17
C ALA A 136 -8.36 4.47 -30.18
N LEU A 137 -9.03 4.24 -29.05
CA LEU A 137 -10.14 3.29 -28.93
C LEU A 137 -11.30 3.67 -29.87
N LEU A 138 -11.71 4.94 -29.87
CA LEU A 138 -12.79 5.43 -30.75
C LEU A 138 -12.43 5.30 -32.23
N ARG A 139 -11.17 5.55 -32.61
CA ARG A 139 -10.68 5.29 -33.98
C ARG A 139 -10.74 3.81 -34.33
N GLN A 140 -10.42 2.91 -33.41
CA GLN A 140 -10.56 1.47 -33.65
C GLN A 140 -12.02 1.08 -33.88
N LEU A 141 -12.97 1.69 -33.17
CA LEU A 141 -14.41 1.47 -33.41
C LEU A 141 -14.85 1.95 -34.79
N ARG A 142 -14.39 3.12 -35.24
CA ARG A 142 -14.61 3.62 -36.61
C ARG A 142 -14.07 2.65 -37.66
N VAL A 143 -12.82 2.19 -37.50
CA VAL A 143 -12.18 1.23 -38.42
C VAL A 143 -12.94 -0.10 -38.49
N ARG A 144 -13.61 -0.49 -37.40
CA ARG A 144 -14.50 -1.66 -37.34
C ARG A 144 -15.90 -1.43 -37.91
N GLY A 145 -16.13 -0.31 -38.58
CA GLY A 145 -17.37 -0.02 -39.31
C GLY A 145 -18.50 0.51 -38.44
N ILE A 146 -18.26 0.94 -37.20
CA ILE A 146 -19.29 1.63 -36.41
C ILE A 146 -19.26 3.10 -36.82
N GLU A 147 -20.27 3.56 -37.56
CA GLU A 147 -20.50 4.96 -37.98
C GLU A 147 -21.59 5.68 -37.16
N ARG A 148 -22.61 4.94 -36.73
CA ARG A 148 -23.69 5.42 -35.87
C ARG A 148 -24.02 4.38 -34.81
N ILE A 149 -24.33 4.84 -33.60
CA ILE A 149 -24.85 4.00 -32.52
C ILE A 149 -26.33 4.36 -32.37
N ALA A 150 -27.22 3.36 -32.48
CA ALA A 150 -28.66 3.56 -32.38
C ALA A 150 -29.21 3.29 -30.96
N GLY A 151 -28.41 2.65 -30.11
CA GLY A 151 -28.67 2.50 -28.67
C GLY A 151 -27.88 3.50 -27.82
N ASP A 152 -27.64 3.11 -26.57
CA ASP A 152 -26.93 3.90 -25.57
C ASP A 152 -25.42 3.65 -25.60
N ILE A 153 -24.67 4.61 -25.05
CA ILE A 153 -23.28 4.40 -24.63
C ILE A 153 -23.30 4.11 -23.14
N VAL A 154 -22.95 2.88 -22.76
CA VAL A 154 -22.98 2.40 -21.38
C VAL A 154 -21.57 2.40 -20.80
N LEU A 155 -21.38 3.11 -19.69
CA LEU A 155 -20.11 3.13 -18.98
C LEU A 155 -20.11 2.03 -17.91
N ASP A 156 -19.35 0.95 -18.13
CA ASP A 156 -19.28 -0.20 -17.24
C ASP A 156 -18.07 -0.07 -16.29
N GLY A 157 -18.37 0.31 -15.04
CA GLY A 157 -17.43 0.36 -13.92
C GLY A 157 -17.54 -0.83 -12.96
N SER A 158 -18.22 -1.91 -13.34
CA SER A 158 -18.54 -3.04 -12.44
C SER A 158 -17.34 -3.87 -11.99
N ALA A 159 -16.14 -3.63 -12.55
CA ALA A 159 -14.93 -4.32 -12.11
C ALA A 159 -14.58 -4.01 -10.65
N PHE A 160 -14.98 -2.84 -10.14
CA PHE A 160 -14.86 -2.50 -8.73
C PHE A 160 -16.23 -2.57 -8.07
N ALA A 161 -16.26 -3.04 -6.83
CA ALA A 161 -17.47 -2.94 -6.00
C ALA A 161 -17.80 -1.46 -5.76
N PRO A 162 -19.09 -1.09 -5.64
CA PRO A 162 -19.48 0.25 -5.22
C PRO A 162 -18.74 0.63 -3.94
N LEU A 163 -18.07 1.78 -3.98
CA LEU A 163 -17.33 2.32 -2.84
C LEU A 163 -18.06 3.56 -2.35
N ASP A 164 -18.42 3.58 -1.06
CA ASP A 164 -18.81 4.82 -0.39
C ASP A 164 -17.53 5.61 -0.09
N PHE A 165 -17.24 6.60 -0.92
CA PHE A 165 -16.01 7.38 -0.86
C PHE A 165 -16.33 8.87 -0.77
N ASP A 166 -15.95 9.48 0.36
CA ASP A 166 -16.00 10.93 0.55
C ASP A 166 -14.62 11.55 0.24
N PRO A 167 -14.46 12.31 -0.87
CA PRO A 167 -13.21 12.97 -1.22
C PRO A 167 -12.79 14.07 -0.21
N ALA A 168 -13.67 14.50 0.70
CA ALA A 168 -13.36 15.46 1.75
C ALA A 168 -12.86 14.80 3.05
N ALA A 169 -13.02 13.49 3.24
CA ALA A 169 -12.81 12.83 4.53
C ALA A 169 -11.39 12.97 5.11
N PHE A 170 -10.38 13.12 4.25
CA PHE A 170 -8.97 13.20 4.67
C PHE A 170 -8.55 14.61 5.15
N ASP A 171 -8.83 15.65 4.35
CA ASP A 171 -8.32 17.00 4.59
C ASP A 171 -9.31 18.13 4.24
N ASN A 172 -10.58 17.79 4.03
CA ASN A 172 -11.65 18.68 3.62
C ASN A 172 -11.38 19.44 2.30
N LYS A 173 -10.56 18.88 1.40
CA LYS A 173 -10.28 19.46 0.07
C LYS A 173 -10.77 18.52 -1.05
N PRO A 174 -12.09 18.38 -1.25
CA PRO A 174 -12.65 17.39 -2.18
C PRO A 174 -12.23 17.61 -3.64
N MET A 175 -11.85 18.83 -4.02
CA MET A 175 -11.46 19.18 -5.39
C MET A 175 -9.97 18.97 -5.69
N ARG A 176 -9.16 18.48 -4.74
CA ARG A 176 -7.74 18.26 -4.97
C ARG A 176 -7.53 16.98 -5.78
N PRO A 177 -6.72 16.99 -6.84
CA PRO A 177 -6.50 15.80 -7.68
C PRO A 177 -5.99 14.55 -6.92
N TYR A 178 -5.33 14.74 -5.77
CA TYR A 178 -4.88 13.62 -4.94
C TYR A 178 -5.98 12.98 -4.08
N ASN A 179 -7.17 13.58 -4.02
CA ASN A 179 -8.34 13.07 -3.31
C ASN A 179 -9.35 12.39 -4.26
N VAL A 180 -8.99 12.18 -5.53
CA VAL A 180 -9.82 11.42 -6.49
C VAL A 180 -9.94 9.98 -6.01
N GLY A 181 -11.17 9.48 -5.92
CA GLY A 181 -11.45 8.11 -5.52
C GLY A 181 -11.05 7.09 -6.59
N PRO A 182 -10.81 5.83 -6.19
CA PRO A 182 -10.55 4.77 -7.15
C PRO A 182 -11.79 4.55 -8.04
N SER A 183 -11.57 4.41 -9.34
CA SER A 183 -12.62 4.12 -10.32
C SER A 183 -12.15 3.03 -11.28
N ALA A 184 -13.01 2.05 -11.55
CA ALA A 184 -12.77 1.04 -12.58
C ALA A 184 -12.64 1.67 -13.98
N LEU A 185 -13.36 2.76 -14.23
CA LEU A 185 -13.31 3.55 -15.46
C LEU A 185 -12.78 4.96 -15.15
N LEU A 186 -11.48 5.05 -14.88
CA LEU A 186 -10.78 6.31 -14.62
C LEU A 186 -10.27 6.90 -15.94
N ILE A 187 -10.88 8.00 -16.39
CA ILE A 187 -10.43 8.71 -17.60
C ILE A 187 -9.66 9.95 -17.18
N ASN A 188 -8.45 10.12 -17.72
CA ASN A 188 -7.61 11.32 -17.54
C ASN A 188 -7.47 11.74 -16.05
N PHE A 189 -7.26 10.76 -15.17
CA PHE A 189 -7.15 10.94 -13.72
C PHE A 189 -8.37 11.60 -13.05
N GLN A 190 -9.51 11.72 -13.76
CA GLN A 190 -10.66 12.55 -13.37
C GLN A 190 -10.27 13.97 -12.95
N ALA A 191 -9.21 14.51 -13.56
CA ALA A 191 -8.70 15.83 -13.25
C ALA A 191 -8.63 16.68 -14.53
N LEU A 192 -8.98 17.95 -14.38
CA LEU A 192 -8.83 18.96 -15.41
C LEU A 192 -7.98 20.10 -14.86
N ARG A 193 -7.12 20.64 -15.71
CA ARG A 193 -6.31 21.81 -15.40
C ARG A 193 -6.82 22.98 -16.23
N PHE A 194 -7.19 24.05 -15.54
CA PHE A 194 -7.48 25.34 -16.14
C PHE A 194 -6.23 26.21 -16.02
N THR A 195 -5.94 27.00 -17.05
CA THR A 195 -4.85 27.99 -17.08
C THR A 195 -5.42 29.32 -17.50
#